data_AF-A0A151ZJ83-F1
#
_entry.id   AF-A0A151ZJ83-F1
#
_cell.length_a   1.000
_cell.length_b   1.000
_cell.length_c   1.000
_cell.angle_alpha   90.00
_cell.angle_beta   90.00
_cell.angle_gamma   90.00
#
_symmetry.space_group_name_H-M   'P 1'
#
loop_
_entity.id
_entity.type
_entity.pdbx_description
1 polymer ?
#
loop_
_entity_poly.entity_id
_entity_poly.type
_entity_poly.pdbx_seq_one_letter_code
_entity_poly.pdbx_strand_id
1 'polypeptide(L)'
;MSILNDNDYLGWNSGVVINYQYINNNKFSYSVIYHMDNNQIETNIPQYRLAFTPEGIIPSLDKVDVNSVILISNPKPIKYYAAKVLSKDTNNNLFTFQYLHNKKEDKRNFDQSKRYILPLLHNDIADLITFFDKK
;
A
#
# COMPACT_ATOMS: atom_id res chain seq x y z
N MET A 1 -7.67 -7.61 8.46
CA MET A 1 -7.12 -7.59 7.09
C MET A 1 -7.50 -6.28 6.42
N SER A 2 -6.54 -5.39 6.12
CA SER A 2 -6.83 -4.08 5.54
C SER A 2 -6.54 -4.01 4.05
N ILE A 3 -7.45 -3.38 3.30
CA ILE A 3 -7.43 -3.27 1.83
C ILE A 3 -7.07 -1.86 1.41
N LEU A 4 -6.53 -1.70 0.21
CA LEU A 4 -6.29 -0.41 -0.43
C LEU A 4 -7.15 -0.27 -1.70
N ASN A 5 -7.97 0.80 -1.83
CA ASN A 5 -8.74 1.08 -3.06
C ASN A 5 -8.25 2.34 -3.80
N ASP A 6 -8.13 2.22 -5.13
CA ASP A 6 -7.81 3.25 -6.12
C ASP A 6 -9.01 4.17 -6.37
N ASN A 7 -8.98 5.37 -5.81
CA ASN A 7 -9.67 6.52 -6.38
C ASN A 7 -8.74 7.72 -6.29
N ASP A 8 -8.51 8.34 -7.47
CA ASP A 8 -7.52 9.37 -7.78
C ASP A 8 -6.07 8.91 -7.88
N TYR A 9 -5.77 8.17 -8.96
CA TYR A 9 -4.50 7.93 -9.67
C TYR A 9 -3.18 7.66 -8.91
N LEU A 10 -3.06 7.89 -7.61
CA LEU A 10 -1.77 7.97 -6.91
C LEU A 10 -1.87 7.49 -5.45
N GLY A 11 -3.05 7.07 -4.98
CA GLY A 11 -3.23 6.66 -3.60
C GLY A 11 -4.28 5.56 -3.36
N TRP A 12 -4.11 4.91 -2.23
CA TRP A 12 -4.61 3.59 -1.88
C TRP A 12 -5.39 3.70 -0.56
N ASN A 13 -6.70 3.45 -0.54
CA ASN A 13 -7.54 3.71 0.64
C ASN A 13 -7.67 2.53 1.59
N SER A 14 -7.37 2.69 2.88
CA SER A 14 -7.53 1.60 3.86
C SER A 14 -9.00 1.14 3.98
N GLY A 15 -9.22 -0.17 3.96
CA GLY A 15 -10.53 -0.81 4.12
C GLY A 15 -10.44 -2.13 4.85
N VAL A 16 -11.54 -2.90 4.90
CA VAL A 16 -11.65 -4.23 5.52
C VAL A 16 -12.36 -5.16 4.55
N VAL A 17 -11.81 -6.37 4.36
CA VAL A 17 -12.51 -7.46 3.66
C VAL A 17 -13.68 -7.91 4.52
N ILE A 18 -14.88 -7.94 3.96
CA ILE A 18 -16.06 -8.52 4.63
C ILE A 18 -16.52 -9.83 4.00
N ASN A 19 -16.25 -10.05 2.71
CA ASN A 19 -16.60 -11.27 2.01
C ASN A 19 -15.70 -11.48 0.78
N TYR A 20 -15.76 -12.67 0.18
CA TYR A 20 -15.17 -12.95 -1.13
C TYR A 20 -16.16 -13.74 -1.99
N GLN A 21 -16.10 -13.52 -3.30
CA GLN A 21 -16.93 -14.20 -4.28
C GLN A 21 -16.11 -14.62 -5.51
N TYR A 22 -16.46 -15.78 -6.05
CA TYR A 22 -15.91 -16.29 -7.31
C TYR A 22 -16.62 -15.61 -8.48
N ILE A 23 -15.86 -15.02 -9.40
CA ILE A 23 -16.40 -14.45 -10.65
C ILE A 23 -16.40 -15.52 -11.74
N ASN A 24 -15.29 -16.27 -11.87
CA ASN A 24 -15.15 -17.44 -12.76
C ASN A 24 -13.94 -18.29 -12.33
N ASN A 25 -13.65 -19.36 -13.08
CA ASN A 25 -12.70 -20.45 -12.73
C ASN A 25 -11.31 -20.06 -12.22
N ASN A 26 -10.87 -18.79 -12.32
CA ASN A 26 -9.63 -18.30 -11.70
C ASN A 26 -9.68 -16.81 -11.31
N LYS A 27 -10.87 -16.20 -11.18
CA LYS A 27 -11.00 -14.78 -10.81
C LYS A 27 -11.84 -14.61 -9.55
N PHE A 28 -11.29 -13.89 -8.58
CA PHE A 28 -11.89 -13.58 -7.30
C PHE A 28 -12.16 -12.08 -7.21
N SER A 29 -13.27 -11.72 -6.56
CA SER A 29 -13.44 -10.37 -6.02
C SER A 29 -13.74 -10.44 -4.54
N TYR A 30 -13.34 -9.40 -3.84
CA TYR A 30 -13.61 -9.22 -2.43
C TYR A 30 -14.65 -8.13 -2.26
N SER A 31 -15.61 -8.36 -1.37
CA SER A 31 -16.47 -7.31 -0.86
C SER A 31 -15.68 -6.58 0.24
N VAL A 32 -15.56 -5.28 0.08
CA VAL A 32 -14.67 -4.42 0.86
C VAL A 32 -15.46 -3.26 1.39
N ILE A 33 -15.24 -2.94 2.66
CA ILE A 33 -15.67 -1.66 3.21
C ILE A 33 -14.45 -0.76 3.44
N TYR A 34 -14.40 0.42 2.84
CA TYR A 34 -13.30 1.39 3.01
C TYR A 34 -13.83 2.81 3.23
N HIS A 35 -12.98 3.68 3.79
CA HIS A 35 -13.33 5.07 4.08
C HIS A 35 -12.85 6.01 2.97
N MET A 36 -13.73 6.92 2.55
CA MET A 36 -13.43 8.07 1.67
C MET A 36 -14.01 9.32 2.33
N ASP A 37 -13.15 10.26 2.75
CA ASP A 37 -13.53 11.62 3.18
C ASP A 37 -14.78 11.69 4.10
N ASN A 38 -14.82 10.80 5.10
CA ASN A 38 -15.87 10.59 6.12
C ASN A 38 -17.05 9.68 5.73
N ASN A 39 -17.10 9.17 4.50
CA ASN A 39 -18.08 8.17 4.09
C ASN A 39 -17.49 6.77 4.10
N GLN A 40 -18.32 5.80 4.45
CA GLN A 40 -18.02 4.39 4.38
C GLN A 40 -18.61 3.84 3.07
N ILE A 41 -17.78 3.25 2.22
CA ILE A 41 -18.19 2.70 0.94
C ILE A 41 -18.01 1.19 0.98
N GLU A 42 -19.10 0.47 0.71
CA GLU A 42 -19.08 -0.97 0.44
C GLU A 42 -19.03 -1.21 -1.08
N THR A 43 -18.06 -2.00 -1.55
CA THR A 43 -17.94 -2.31 -2.96
C THR A 43 -17.23 -3.64 -3.21
N ASN A 44 -17.34 -4.17 -4.42
CA ASN A 44 -16.62 -5.35 -4.85
C ASN A 44 -15.36 -4.96 -5.63
N ILE A 45 -14.20 -5.39 -5.15
CA ILE A 45 -12.89 -5.09 -5.74
C ILE A 45 -12.23 -6.39 -6.22
N PRO A 46 -11.78 -6.47 -7.49
CA PRO A 46 -10.99 -7.60 -7.97
C PRO A 46 -9.70 -7.78 -7.18
N GLN A 47 -9.27 -9.03 -6.95
CA GLN A 47 -8.09 -9.34 -6.15
C GLN A 47 -6.82 -8.56 -6.55
N TYR A 48 -6.57 -8.39 -7.86
CA TYR A 48 -5.38 -7.70 -8.36
C TYR A 48 -5.37 -6.19 -8.09
N ARG A 49 -6.47 -5.62 -7.55
CA ARG A 49 -6.55 -4.22 -7.08
C ARG A 49 -6.48 -4.12 -5.56
N LEU A 50 -6.00 -5.16 -4.88
CA LEU A 50 -5.90 -5.23 -3.43
C LEU A 50 -4.46 -5.52 -3.04
N ALA A 51 -3.95 -4.78 -2.07
CA ALA A 51 -2.76 -5.17 -1.32
C ALA A 51 -3.19 -5.51 0.11
N PHE A 52 -2.72 -6.65 0.61
CA PHE A 52 -3.04 -7.10 1.96
C PHE A 52 -1.97 -6.66 2.94
N THR A 53 -2.38 -5.99 4.02
CA THR A 53 -1.50 -5.76 5.16
C THR A 53 -1.08 -7.10 5.76
N PRO A 54 0.22 -7.39 5.95
CA PRO A 54 0.65 -8.66 6.50
C PRO A 54 0.12 -8.83 7.94
N GLU A 55 -0.46 -9.99 8.23
CA GLU A 55 -0.96 -10.31 9.56
C GLU A 55 0.20 -10.68 10.49
N GLY A 56 0.27 -10.04 11.66
CA GLY A 56 1.27 -10.35 12.69
C GLY A 56 2.71 -9.92 12.40
N ILE A 57 3.05 -9.55 11.17
CA ILE A 57 4.37 -9.01 10.83
C ILE A 57 4.35 -7.50 11.03
N ILE A 58 4.97 -7.05 12.12
CA ILE A 58 5.35 -5.65 12.27
C ILE A 58 6.42 -5.39 11.21
N PRO A 59 6.16 -4.55 10.18
CA PRO A 59 7.17 -4.23 9.19
C PRO A 59 8.32 -3.55 9.93
N SER A 60 9.55 -4.00 9.68
CA SER A 60 10.75 -3.49 10.31
C SER A 60 11.66 -2.91 9.21
N LEU A 61 12.33 -1.79 9.49
CA LEU A 61 13.09 -1.04 8.48
C LEU A 61 14.23 -1.86 7.85
N ASP A 62 14.81 -2.79 8.61
CA ASP A 62 15.81 -3.75 8.15
C ASP A 62 15.31 -4.60 6.98
N LYS A 63 14.02 -4.95 6.95
CA LYS A 63 13.38 -5.75 5.89
C LYS A 63 12.97 -4.96 4.65
N VAL A 64 13.12 -3.64 4.66
CA VAL A 64 12.79 -2.78 3.53
C VAL A 64 14.05 -2.52 2.72
N ASP A 65 14.11 -3.01 1.49
CA ASP A 65 15.29 -2.83 0.65
C ASP A 65 15.35 -1.45 0.00
N VAL A 66 16.56 -0.94 -0.20
CA VAL A 66 16.78 0.26 -1.02
C VAL A 66 16.37 -0.07 -2.46
N ASN A 67 15.74 0.89 -3.14
CA ASN A 67 15.08 0.75 -4.43
C ASN A 67 13.77 -0.05 -4.45
N SER A 68 13.33 -0.64 -3.32
CA SER A 68 12.01 -1.27 -3.25
C SER A 68 10.89 -0.23 -3.34
N VAL A 69 9.72 -0.68 -3.80
CA VAL A 69 8.48 0.10 -3.77
C VAL A 69 7.70 -0.27 -2.51
N ILE A 70 7.33 0.74 -1.75
CA ILE A 70 6.53 0.65 -0.54
C ILE A 70 5.27 1.48 -0.69
N LEU A 71 4.27 1.20 0.16
CA LEU A 71 3.11 2.06 0.34
C LEU A 71 3.26 2.82 1.64
N ILE A 72 3.20 4.15 1.57
CA ILE A 72 3.33 5.03 2.73
C ILE A 72 2.08 5.88 2.96
N SER A 73 1.55 5.91 4.18
CA SER A 73 0.50 6.85 4.57
C SER A 73 1.04 8.00 5.43
N ASN A 74 0.36 9.14 5.38
CA ASN A 74 0.48 10.15 6.44
C ASN A 74 -0.21 9.64 7.71
N PRO A 75 0.15 10.11 8.91
CA PRO A 75 -0.07 9.40 10.19
C PRO A 75 -1.52 9.14 10.62
N LYS A 76 -2.51 9.33 9.75
CA LYS A 76 -3.83 8.70 9.85
C LYS A 76 -4.04 7.87 8.57
N PRO A 77 -4.21 6.54 8.65
CA PRO A 77 -4.10 5.64 7.51
C PRO A 77 -5.40 5.62 6.72
N ILE A 78 -5.89 6.76 6.25
CA ILE A 78 -7.01 6.77 5.31
C ILE A 78 -6.48 6.48 3.91
N LYS A 79 -5.32 7.04 3.57
CA LYS A 79 -4.74 6.99 2.23
C LYS A 79 -3.23 6.70 2.26
N TYR A 80 -2.82 5.70 1.49
CA TYR A 80 -1.44 5.31 1.25
C TYR A 80 -1.01 5.77 -0.13
N TYR A 81 0.29 5.99 -0.32
CA TYR A 81 0.88 6.42 -1.59
C TYR A 81 2.08 5.53 -1.91
N ALA A 82 2.23 5.16 -3.18
CA ALA A 82 3.38 4.39 -3.61
C ALA A 82 4.65 5.26 -3.63
N ALA A 83 5.73 4.73 -3.06
CA ALA A 83 7.02 5.40 -2.96
C ALA A 83 8.17 4.43 -3.18
N LYS A 84 9.25 4.91 -3.80
CA LYS A 84 10.52 4.19 -3.94
C LYS A 84 11.45 4.55 -2.80
N VAL A 85 12.02 3.57 -2.12
CA VAL A 85 13.00 3.78 -1.04
C VAL A 85 14.33 4.20 -1.65
N LEU A 86 14.86 5.34 -1.23
CA LEU A 86 16.14 5.88 -1.70
C LEU A 86 17.30 5.53 -0.76
N SER A 87 17.06 5.58 0.55
CA SER A 87 18.07 5.23 1.56
C SER A 87 17.41 4.89 2.90
N LYS A 88 18.16 4.16 3.75
CA LYS A 88 17.76 3.83 5.12
C LYS A 88 18.96 3.94 6.06
N ASP A 89 18.68 4.37 7.28
CA ASP A 89 19.57 4.39 8.43
C ASP A 89 18.86 3.64 9.56
N THR A 90 19.19 2.36 9.69
CA THR A 90 18.59 1.46 10.67
C THR A 90 18.96 1.82 12.11
N ASN A 91 20.11 2.47 12.33
CA ASN A 91 20.55 2.84 13.68
C ASN A 91 19.69 3.96 14.26
N ASN A 92 19.26 4.89 13.39
CA ASN A 92 18.41 6.01 13.78
C ASN A 92 16.93 5.82 13.41
N ASN A 93 16.55 4.62 12.92
CA ASN A 93 15.23 4.34 12.36
C ASN A 93 14.77 5.40 11.34
N LEU A 94 15.68 5.88 10.49
CA LEU A 94 15.41 6.91 9.50
C LEU A 94 15.38 6.31 8.10
N PHE A 95 14.48 6.79 7.25
CA PHE A 95 14.48 6.42 5.84
C PHE A 95 14.06 7.59 4.96
N THR A 96 14.61 7.60 3.76
CA THR A 96 14.30 8.57 2.70
C THR A 96 13.68 7.83 1.53
N PHE A 97 12.62 8.39 0.97
CA PHE A 97 11.88 7.80 -0.13
C PHE A 97 11.39 8.88 -1.08
N GLN A 98 11.08 8.48 -2.31
CA GLN A 98 10.51 9.33 -3.34
C GLN A 98 9.11 8.84 -3.69
N TYR A 99 8.12 9.72 -3.63
CA TYR A 99 6.78 9.43 -4.11
C TYR A 99 6.80 9.17 -5.61
N LEU A 100 6.22 8.05 -6.05
CA LEU A 100 6.23 7.69 -7.48
C LEU A 100 5.45 8.70 -8.34
N HIS A 101 4.43 9.32 -7.74
CA HIS A 101 3.46 10.14 -8.43
C HIS A 101 3.90 11.57 -8.78
N ASN A 102 4.67 12.22 -7.90
CA ASN A 102 5.12 13.61 -8.09
C ASN A 102 6.64 13.74 -7.96
N LYS A 103 7.36 12.63 -7.79
CA LYS A 103 8.82 12.57 -7.60
C LYS A 103 9.33 13.38 -6.40
N LYS A 104 8.45 13.81 -5.49
CA LYS A 104 8.84 14.50 -4.27
C LYS A 104 9.53 13.52 -3.33
N GLU A 105 10.63 13.95 -2.74
CA GLU A 105 11.33 13.21 -1.70
C GLU A 105 10.83 13.60 -0.32
N ASP A 106 10.84 12.64 0.59
CA ASP A 106 10.51 12.84 1.99
C ASP A 106 11.39 11.93 2.86
N LYS A 107 11.63 12.36 4.10
CA LYS A 107 12.48 11.69 5.08
C LYS A 107 11.69 11.56 6.38
N ARG A 108 11.58 10.34 6.89
CA ARG A 108 10.78 10.05 8.07
C ARG A 108 11.47 9.09 9.02
N ASN A 109 11.08 9.19 10.29
CA ASN A 109 11.31 8.11 11.25
C ASN A 109 10.38 6.95 10.90
N PHE A 110 10.97 5.77 10.76
CA PHE A 110 10.27 4.51 10.67
C PHE A 110 9.75 4.16 12.06
N ASP A 111 8.44 4.24 12.23
CA ASP A 111 7.77 3.88 13.48
C ASP A 111 7.02 2.56 13.28
N GLN A 112 7.58 1.49 13.84
CA GLN A 112 7.05 0.12 13.76
C GLN A 112 5.65 -0.02 14.39
N SER A 113 5.29 0.83 15.36
CA SER A 113 3.96 0.82 15.97
C SER A 113 2.88 1.36 15.02
N LYS A 114 3.30 2.06 13.97
CA LYS A 114 2.45 2.73 13.00
C LYS A 114 2.38 1.91 11.72
N ARG A 115 1.19 1.38 11.40
CA ARG A 115 0.90 0.59 10.18
C ARG A 115 0.94 1.40 8.88
N TYR A 116 1.73 2.47 8.82
CA TYR A 116 1.77 3.44 7.72
C TYR A 116 2.75 3.08 6.63
N ILE A 117 3.51 1.98 6.76
CA ILE A 117 4.46 1.51 5.75
C ILE A 117 4.17 0.04 5.46
N LEU A 118 3.80 -0.26 4.22
CA LEU A 118 3.55 -1.62 3.75
C LEU A 118 4.55 -1.95 2.64
N PRO A 119 5.52 -2.87 2.88
CA PRO A 119 6.28 -3.44 1.80
C PRO A 119 5.32 -4.25 0.91
N LEU A 120 5.30 -3.94 -0.37
CA LEU A 120 4.57 -4.74 -1.35
C LEU A 120 5.33 -6.05 -1.58
N LEU A 121 4.63 -7.18 -1.63
CA LEU A 121 5.26 -8.44 -2.00
C LEU A 121 5.57 -8.40 -3.51
N HIS A 122 6.61 -9.14 -3.93
CA HIS A 122 7.19 -9.08 -5.29
C HIS A 122 6.16 -9.20 -6.43
N ASN A 123 5.10 -9.99 -6.22
CA ASN A 123 4.05 -10.20 -7.23
C ASN A 123 3.14 -8.98 -7.40
N ASP A 124 2.96 -8.15 -6.37
CA ASP A 124 2.13 -6.94 -6.42
C ASP A 124 2.87 -5.77 -7.12
N ILE A 125 4.21 -5.78 -7.08
CA ILE A 125 5.07 -4.72 -7.61
C ILE A 125 5.14 -4.77 -9.14
N ALA A 126 5.26 -5.96 -9.74
CA ALA A 126 5.38 -6.12 -11.20
C ALA A 126 4.14 -5.59 -11.95
N ASP A 127 2.95 -5.86 -11.40
CA ASP A 127 1.69 -5.36 -11.95
C ASP A 127 1.54 -3.84 -11.74
N LEU A 128 1.98 -3.31 -10.59
CA LEU A 128 2.01 -1.86 -10.33
C LEU A 128 2.92 -1.12 -11.33
N ILE A 129 4.15 -1.60 -11.51
CA ILE A 129 5.14 -0.97 -12.39
C ILE A 129 4.65 -1.02 -13.84
N THR A 130 4.14 -2.17 -14.30
CA THR A 130 3.57 -2.32 -15.65
C THR A 130 2.38 -1.38 -15.87
N PHE A 131 1.60 -1.09 -14.83
CA PHE A 131 0.51 -0.12 -14.89
C PHE A 131 1.01 1.32 -15.01
N PHE A 132 2.08 1.70 -14.30
CA PHE A 132 2.67 3.04 -14.39
C PHE A 132 3.43 3.28 -15.70
N ASP A 133 4.09 2.26 -16.27
CA ASP A 133 4.89 2.36 -17.49
C ASP A 133 4.06 2.29 -18.79
N LYS A 134 2.77 1.91 -18.71
CA LYS A 134 1.85 1.87 -19.86
C LYS A 134 1.19 3.22 -20.19
N LYS A 135 1.62 4.32 -19.55
CA LYS A 135 1.22 5.70 -19.88
C LYS A 135 2.35 6.45 -20.55
#